data_AF-A0A943N125-F1
#
_entry.id   AF-A0A943N125-F1
#
_cell.length_a   1.000
_cell.length_b   1.000
_cell.length_c   1.000
_cell.angle_alpha   90.00
_cell.angle_beta   90.00
_cell.angle_gamma   90.00
#
_symmetry.space_group_name_H-M   'P 1'
#
loop_
_entity.id
_entity.type
_entity.pdbx_description
1 polymer ?
#
loop_
_entity_poly.entity_id
_entity_poly.type
_entity_poly.pdbx_seq_one_letter_code
_entity_poly.pdbx_strand_id
1 'polypeptide(L)'
;MEVLTRTFEEELREKMIQAKKECKYNPTRFNQMLAQYGGVETTRRLIASAQKTGNLSEGLSTLWSCGRLDLSMEESVCKPEYAALFSETEIMYCKNILRELGCK
;
A
#
# COMPACT_ATOMS: atom_id res chain seq x y z
N MET A 1 -8.97 17.58 -5.19
CA MET A 1 -8.94 16.14 -4.81
C MET A 1 -8.26 15.30 -5.88
N GLU A 2 -8.54 15.51 -7.17
CA GLU A 2 -7.93 14.73 -8.27
C GLU A 2 -6.39 14.78 -8.33
N VAL A 3 -5.78 15.89 -7.94
CA VAL A 3 -4.31 16.00 -7.88
C VAL A 3 -3.73 15.02 -6.86
N LEU A 4 -4.28 14.95 -5.65
CA LEU A 4 -3.81 14.06 -4.58
C LEU A 4 -3.95 12.58 -4.98
N THR A 5 -5.08 12.19 -5.58
CA THR A 5 -5.28 10.80 -6.05
C THR A 5 -4.27 10.40 -7.10
N ARG A 6 -3.90 11.33 -7.99
CA ARG A 6 -2.93 11.08 -9.06
C ARG A 6 -1.51 11.03 -8.52
N THR A 7 -1.13 11.96 -7.65
CA THR A 7 0.15 11.95 -6.95
C THR A 7 0.33 10.69 -6.11
N PHE A 8 -0.73 10.22 -5.44
CA PHE A 8 -0.70 8.96 -4.69
C PHE A 8 -0.47 7.77 -5.62
N GLU A 9 -1.15 7.71 -6.76
CA GLU A 9 -0.93 6.64 -7.74
C GLU A 9 0.50 6.64 -8.30
N GLU A 10 1.04 7.82 -8.63
CA GLU A 10 2.42 7.95 -9.11
C GLU A 10 3.42 7.49 -8.05
N GLU A 11 3.24 7.90 -6.79
CA GLU A 11 4.08 7.45 -5.68
C GLU A 11 4.03 5.92 -5.53
N LEU A 12 2.85 5.31 -5.59
CA LEU A 12 2.73 3.85 -5.52
C LEU A 12 3.48 3.17 -6.67
N ARG A 13 3.35 3.68 -7.90
CA ARG A 13 4.07 3.14 -9.06
C ARG A 13 5.58 3.24 -8.87
N GLU A 14 6.08 4.36 -8.38
CA GLU A 14 7.52 4.54 -8.11
C GLU A 14 8.03 3.58 -7.03
N LYS A 15 7.31 3.48 -5.91
CA LYS A 15 7.62 2.51 -4.84
C LYS A 15 7.64 1.08 -5.36
N MET A 16 6.72 0.73 -6.27
CA MET A 16 6.70 -0.59 -6.91
C MET A 16 7.89 -0.85 -7.83
N ILE A 17 8.34 0.15 -8.58
CA ILE A 17 9.55 0.04 -9.41
C ILE A 17 10.77 -0.18 -8.52
N GLN A 18 10.87 0.54 -7.40
CA GLN A 18 11.93 0.35 -6.41
C GLN A 18 11.85 -1.04 -5.77
N ALA A 19 10.66 -1.47 -5.34
CA ALA A 19 10.45 -2.80 -4.79
C ALA A 19 10.83 -3.89 -5.79
N LYS A 20 10.48 -3.73 -7.07
CA LYS A 20 10.90 -4.68 -8.10
C LYS A 20 12.42 -4.74 -8.25
N LYS A 21 13.11 -3.60 -8.18
CA LYS A 21 14.56 -3.52 -8.30
C LYS A 21 15.28 -4.11 -7.09
N GLU A 22 14.78 -3.84 -5.89
CA GLU A 22 15.45 -4.20 -4.63
C GLU A 22 14.98 -5.54 -4.05
N CYS A 23 13.67 -5.82 -4.12
CA CYS A 23 13.07 -7.07 -3.65
C CYS A 23 12.89 -8.16 -4.70
N LYS A 24 13.14 -7.86 -5.99
CA LYS A 24 12.75 -8.74 -7.12
C LYS A 24 11.26 -9.12 -7.11
N TYR A 25 10.43 -8.31 -6.46
CA TYR A 25 8.99 -8.52 -6.37
C TYR A 25 8.28 -7.86 -7.55
N ASN A 26 7.47 -8.63 -8.29
CA ASN A 26 6.71 -8.11 -9.42
C ASN A 26 5.20 -8.13 -9.14
N PRO A 27 4.62 -7.02 -8.65
CA PRO A 27 3.21 -6.94 -8.28
C PRO A 27 2.28 -6.79 -9.49
N THR A 28 2.19 -7.82 -10.33
CA THR A 28 1.38 -7.79 -11.56
C THR A 28 -0.10 -7.51 -11.29
N ARG A 29 -0.67 -8.16 -10.25
CA ARG A 29 -2.08 -7.98 -9.88
C ARG A 29 -2.39 -6.57 -9.38
N PHE A 30 -1.49 -5.99 -8.59
CA PHE A 30 -1.66 -4.63 -8.09
C PHE A 30 -1.57 -3.61 -9.23
N ASN A 31 -0.61 -3.77 -10.16
CA ASN A 31 -0.50 -2.90 -11.33
C ASN A 31 -1.77 -2.93 -12.20
N GLN A 32 -2.38 -4.11 -12.36
CA GLN A 32 -3.68 -4.23 -13.04
C GLN A 32 -4.78 -3.49 -12.28
N MET A 33 -4.84 -3.63 -10.96
CA MET A 33 -5.82 -2.92 -10.13
C MET A 33 -5.62 -1.40 -10.18
N LEU A 34 -4.38 -0.91 -10.11
CA LEU A 34 -4.07 0.51 -10.27
C LEU A 34 -4.56 1.04 -11.61
N ALA A 35 -4.28 0.33 -12.71
CA ALA A 35 -4.73 0.75 -14.03
C ALA A 35 -6.26 0.71 -14.21
N GLN A 36 -6.95 -0.18 -13.48
CA GLN A 36 -8.39 -0.38 -13.59
C GLN A 36 -9.22 0.52 -12.66
N TYR A 37 -8.75 0.72 -11.43
CA TYR A 37 -9.50 1.39 -10.35
C TYR A 37 -8.81 2.64 -9.82
N GLY A 38 -7.52 2.82 -10.10
CA GLY A 38 -6.69 3.88 -9.53
C GLY A 38 -6.06 3.53 -8.19
N GLY A 39 -5.13 4.37 -7.72
CA GLY A 39 -4.39 4.20 -6.46
C GLY A 39 -5.29 4.02 -5.23
N VAL A 40 -6.15 4.99 -4.96
CA VAL A 40 -6.95 5.02 -3.72
C VAL A 40 -7.93 3.86 -3.62
N GLU A 41 -8.67 3.59 -4.70
CA GLU A 41 -9.68 2.53 -4.71
C GLU A 41 -9.03 1.14 -4.65
N THR A 42 -7.86 0.96 -5.28
CA THR A 42 -7.06 -0.26 -5.15
C THR A 42 -6.67 -0.51 -3.70
N THR A 43 -6.11 0.50 -3.03
CA THR A 43 -5.70 0.40 -1.63
C THR A 43 -6.87 0.13 -0.70
N ARG A 44 -7.99 0.85 -0.87
CA ARG A 44 -9.22 0.62 -0.10
C ARG A 44 -9.71 -0.82 -0.22
N ARG A 45 -9.74 -1.37 -1.44
CA ARG A 45 -10.16 -2.76 -1.67
C ARG A 45 -9.23 -3.76 -1.01
N LEU A 46 -7.92 -3.52 -1.05
CA LEU A 46 -6.93 -4.38 -0.41
C LEU A 46 -7.04 -4.33 1.11
N ILE A 47 -7.20 -3.15 1.71
CA ILE A 47 -7.44 -2.97 3.13
C ILE A 47 -8.73 -3.69 3.54
N ALA A 48 -9.83 -3.47 2.83
CA ALA A 48 -11.11 -4.12 3.12
C ALA A 48 -11.02 -5.66 2.98
N SER A 49 -10.28 -6.15 1.99
CA SER A 49 -10.02 -7.58 1.82
C SER A 49 -9.20 -8.14 2.98
N ALA A 50 -8.13 -7.45 3.38
CA ALA A 50 -7.24 -7.87 4.46
C ALA A 50 -7.95 -7.82 5.83
N GLN A 51 -8.83 -6.85 6.05
CA GLN A 51 -9.70 -6.80 7.24
C GLN A 51 -10.68 -7.99 7.27
N LYS A 52 -11.23 -8.39 6.12
CA LYS A 52 -12.16 -9.53 6.04
C LYS A 52 -11.48 -10.88 6.24
N THR A 53 -10.31 -11.08 5.64
CA THR A 53 -9.61 -12.38 5.68
C THR A 53 -8.65 -12.50 6.86
N GLY A 54 -8.29 -11.38 7.50
CA GLY A 54 -7.24 -11.33 8.53
C GLY A 54 -5.83 -11.60 8.00
N ASN A 55 -5.66 -11.73 6.67
CA ASN A 55 -4.40 -12.10 6.05
C ASN A 55 -3.73 -10.88 5.39
N LEU A 56 -2.41 -10.80 5.56
CA LEU A 56 -1.57 -9.81 4.89
C LEU A 56 -1.61 -10.03 3.38
N SER A 57 -1.56 -8.94 2.61
CA SER A 57 -1.41 -9.03 1.16
C SER A 57 -0.04 -9.62 0.82
N GLU A 58 0.02 -10.48 -0.20
CA GLU A 58 1.27 -11.12 -0.64
C GLU A 58 2.40 -10.11 -0.92
N GLY A 59 2.04 -8.94 -1.46
CA GLY A 59 2.99 -7.86 -1.67
C GLY A 59 3.57 -7.28 -0.39
N LEU A 60 2.74 -7.13 0.65
CA LEU A 60 3.19 -6.65 1.94
C LEU A 60 4.13 -7.66 2.62
N SER A 61 3.78 -8.96 2.60
CA SER A 61 4.64 -10.02 3.12
C SER A 61 6.00 -10.09 2.41
N THR A 62 6.02 -9.82 1.10
CA THR A 62 7.26 -9.79 0.33
C THR A 62 8.13 -8.59 0.70
N LEU A 63 7.53 -7.39 0.77
CA LEU A 63 8.21 -6.16 1.18
C LEU A 63 8.76 -6.26 2.61
N TRP A 64 7.98 -6.88 3.50
CA TRP A 64 8.42 -7.18 4.86
C TRP A 64 9.64 -8.10 4.89
N SER A 65 9.65 -9.15 4.06
CA SER A 65 10.78 -10.07 3.96
C SER A 65 12.05 -9.40 3.43
N CYS A 66 11.92 -8.31 2.66
CA CYS A 66 13.05 -7.47 2.25
C CYS A 66 13.48 -6.43 3.28
N GLY A 67 12.72 -6.23 4.36
CA GLY A 67 12.91 -5.08 5.25
C GLY A 67 12.60 -3.73 4.59
N ARG A 68 11.73 -3.70 3.58
CA ARG A 68 11.35 -2.48 2.84
C ARG A 68 9.86 -2.20 2.94
N LEU A 69 9.35 -2.18 4.18
CA LEU A 69 7.99 -1.77 4.49
C LEU A 69 7.71 -0.32 4.08
N ASP A 70 8.73 0.53 3.98
CA ASP A 70 8.63 1.90 3.47
C ASP A 70 8.09 1.93 2.02
N LEU A 71 8.37 0.88 1.23
CA LEU A 71 7.87 0.78 -0.15
C LEU A 71 6.43 0.25 -0.23
N SER A 72 5.79 -0.01 0.91
CA SER A 72 4.42 -0.51 0.96
C SER A 72 3.40 0.60 0.72
N MET A 73 2.20 0.21 0.27
CA MET A 73 1.11 1.16 0.13
C MET A 73 0.62 1.64 1.50
N GLU A 74 0.72 0.79 2.53
CA GLU A 74 0.29 1.06 3.89
C GLU A 74 1.08 2.24 4.47
N GLU A 75 2.37 2.33 4.17
CA GLU A 75 3.20 3.48 4.58
C GLU A 75 2.71 4.76 3.89
N SER A 76 2.45 4.69 2.58
CA SER A 76 1.87 5.82 1.85
C SER A 76 0.52 6.25 2.43
N VAL A 77 -0.38 5.33 2.76
CA VAL A 77 -1.67 5.67 3.42
C VAL A 77 -1.48 6.36 4.76
N CYS A 78 -0.42 6.01 5.51
CA CYS A 78 -0.13 6.62 6.80
C CYS A 78 0.37 8.07 6.70
N LYS A 79 0.77 8.53 5.50
CA LYS A 79 1.23 9.90 5.31
C LYS A 79 0.09 10.91 5.50
N PRO A 80 0.34 12.01 6.23
CA PRO A 80 -0.69 13.03 6.46
C PRO A 80 -1.17 13.70 5.17
N GLU A 81 -0.32 13.72 4.14
CA GLU A 81 -0.59 14.28 2.81
C GLU A 81 -1.73 13.56 2.10
N TYR A 82 -1.85 12.24 2.32
CA TYR A 82 -2.87 11.39 1.73
C TYR A 82 -3.99 11.03 2.70
N ALA A 83 -3.91 11.46 3.96
CA ALA A 83 -4.93 11.19 4.97
C ALA A 83 -6.32 11.70 4.56
N ALA A 84 -6.40 12.76 3.73
CA ALA A 84 -7.67 13.24 3.19
C ALA A 84 -8.34 12.29 2.19
N LEU A 85 -7.62 11.31 1.64
CA LEU A 85 -8.13 10.31 0.70
C LEU A 85 -8.72 9.08 1.38
N PHE A 86 -8.35 8.84 2.64
CA PHE A 86 -8.67 7.63 3.39
C PHE A 86 -9.40 7.97 4.69
N SER A 87 -10.17 7.01 5.20
CA SER A 87 -10.84 7.14 6.49
C SER A 87 -9.85 6.90 7.62
N GLU A 88 -10.12 7.46 8.80
CA GLU A 88 -9.29 7.23 9.99
C GLU A 88 -9.14 5.75 10.33
N THR A 89 -10.18 4.94 10.10
CA THR A 89 -10.15 3.48 10.29
C THR A 89 -9.20 2.77 9.32
N GLU A 90 -9.14 3.18 8.06
CA GLU A 90 -8.22 2.66 7.05
C GLU A 90 -6.77 3.01 7.44
N ILE A 91 -6.53 4.26 7.82
CA ILE A 91 -5.21 4.74 8.26
C ILE A 91 -4.74 4.01 9.52
N MET A 92 -5.61 3.88 10.54
CA MET A 92 -5.28 3.17 11.77
C MET A 92 -4.95 1.70 11.50
N TYR A 93 -5.68 1.04 10.60
CA TYR A 93 -5.40 -0.33 10.22
C TYR A 93 -4.01 -0.48 9.59
N CYS A 94 -3.67 0.39 8.63
CA CYS A 94 -2.34 0.41 8.01
C CYS A 94 -1.24 0.66 9.05
N LYS A 95 -1.43 1.64 9.96
CA LYS A 95 -0.49 1.91 11.06
C LYS A 95 -0.29 0.70 11.96
N ASN A 96 -1.37 0.02 12.32
CA ASN A 96 -1.30 -1.14 13.19
C ASN A 96 -0.53 -2.28 12.53
N ILE A 97 -0.82 -2.58 11.26
CA ILE A 97 -0.09 -3.62 10.52
C ILE A 97 1.39 -3.28 10.35
N LEU A 98 1.71 -2.04 10.00
CA LEU A 98 3.11 -1.62 9.89
C LEU A 98 3.84 -1.74 11.23
N ARG A 99 3.16 -1.44 12.34
CA ARG A 99 3.72 -1.63 13.69
C ARG A 99 3.94 -3.10 14.00
N GLU A 100 2.95 -3.95 13.75
CA GLU A 100 3.04 -5.40 13.96
C GLU A 100 4.21 -6.01 13.15
N LEU A 101 4.40 -5.55 11.91
CA LEU A 101 5.47 -6.02 11.03
C LEU A 101 6.84 -5.40 11.35
N GLY A 102 6.88 -4.13 11.75
CA GLY A 102 8.10 -3.38 12.01
C GLY A 102 8.71 -3.59 13.39
N CYS A 103 7.98 -4.20 14.34
CA CYS A 103 8.45 -4.45 15.71
C CYS A 103 9.40 -5.65 15.84
N LYS A 104 10.23 -5.92 14.83
CA LYS A 104 11.12 -7.09 14.76
C LYS A 104 12.54 -6.80 15.23
#